data_AF-A0A2M8ATQ1-F1
#
_entry.id   AF-A0A2M8ATQ1-F1
#
_cell.length_a   1.000
_cell.length_b   1.000
_cell.length_c   1.000
_cell.angle_alpha   90.00
_cell.angle_beta   90.00
_cell.angle_gamma   90.00
#
_symmetry.space_group_name_H-M   'P 1'
#
loop_
_entity.id
_entity.type
_entity.pdbx_description
1 polymer ?
#
loop_
_entity_poly.entity_id
_entity_poly.type
_entity_poly.pdbx_seq_one_letter_code
_entity_poly.pdbx_strand_id
1 'polypeptide(L)'
;LPTIEDVKNGVIAARIAAHAGDIAKQIPGAFDRDIQMAKARAELDWKKQAECSVDPDRVNAIRGHIQDDTCGMCGSFCAIKMVRERLQKAEGKRSK
;
A
#
# COMPACT_ATOMS: atom_id res chain seq x y z
N LEU A 1 6.01 28.11 -16.14
CA LEU A 1 6.01 28.01 -14.66
C LEU A 1 5.21 26.78 -14.26
N PRO A 2 5.54 26.09 -13.15
CA PRO A 2 4.81 24.89 -12.72
C PRO A 2 3.37 25.21 -12.31
N THR A 3 2.46 24.29 -12.57
CA THR A 3 1.07 24.32 -12.09
C THR A 3 0.98 23.87 -10.61
N ILE A 4 -0.20 24.02 -10.00
CA ILE A 4 -0.45 23.52 -8.63
C ILE A 4 -0.21 22.00 -8.55
N GLU A 5 -0.61 21.27 -9.58
CA GLU A 5 -0.42 19.81 -9.63
C GLU A 5 1.06 19.45 -9.74
N ASP A 6 1.83 20.18 -10.55
CA ASP A 6 3.28 19.98 -10.67
C ASP A 6 3.98 20.17 -9.31
N VAL A 7 3.58 21.20 -8.57
CA VAL A 7 4.11 21.47 -7.22
C VAL A 7 3.75 20.34 -6.26
N LYS A 8 2.49 19.88 -6.24
CA LYS A 8 2.06 18.74 -5.40
C LYS A 8 2.88 17.48 -5.71
N ASN A 9 3.00 17.13 -6.99
CA ASN A 9 3.74 15.95 -7.43
C ASN A 9 5.23 16.05 -7.07
N GLY A 10 5.85 17.23 -7.23
CA GLY A 10 7.24 17.47 -6.84
C GLY A 10 7.47 17.29 -5.34
N VAL A 11 6.57 17.80 -4.50
CA VAL A 11 6.66 17.62 -3.03
C VAL A 11 6.49 16.15 -2.64
N ILE A 12 5.54 15.44 -3.25
CA ILE A 12 5.35 14.00 -2.98
C ILE A 12 6.60 13.21 -3.38
N ALA A 13 7.16 13.47 -4.56
CA ALA A 13 8.38 12.82 -5.03
C ALA A 13 9.56 13.05 -4.06
N ALA A 14 9.75 14.30 -3.60
CA ALA A 14 10.78 14.64 -2.63
C ALA A 14 10.58 13.93 -1.28
N ARG A 15 9.33 13.82 -0.80
CA ARG A 15 9.01 13.08 0.44
C ARG A 15 9.32 11.59 0.33
N ILE A 16 9.04 10.98 -0.83
CA ILE A 16 9.40 9.57 -1.09
C ILE A 16 10.92 9.40 -1.07
N ALA A 17 11.65 10.30 -1.72
CA ALA A 17 13.13 10.25 -1.76
C ALA A 17 13.75 10.42 -0.36
N ALA A 18 13.24 11.36 0.43
CA ALA A 18 13.68 11.56 1.81
C ALA A 18 13.46 10.31 2.66
N HIS A 19 12.25 9.75 2.61
CA HIS A 19 11.90 8.52 3.34
C HIS A 19 12.77 7.32 2.96
N ALA A 20 13.06 7.15 1.66
CA ALA A 20 13.99 6.12 1.19
C ALA A 20 15.41 6.34 1.76
N GLY A 21 15.85 7.60 1.86
CA GLY A 21 17.10 7.97 2.51
C GLY A 21 17.12 7.65 4.01
N ASP A 22 16.01 7.91 4.71
CA ASP A 22 15.86 7.62 6.15
C ASP A 22 15.93 6.11 6.43
N ILE A 23 15.27 5.31 5.57
CA ILE A 23 15.37 3.85 5.58
C ILE A 23 16.81 3.38 5.35
N ALA A 24 17.49 3.91 4.33
CA ALA A 24 18.86 3.51 4.00
C ALA A 24 19.85 3.86 5.12
N LYS A 25 19.61 4.95 5.84
CA LYS A 25 20.37 5.35 7.03
C LYS A 25 20.00 4.60 8.30
N GLN A 26 19.01 3.70 8.24
CA GLN A 26 18.51 2.94 9.38
C GLN A 26 18.03 3.85 10.54
N ILE A 27 17.39 4.97 10.20
CA ILE A 27 16.81 5.85 11.23
C ILE A 27 15.77 5.05 12.02
N PRO A 28 15.82 5.03 13.37
CA PRO A 28 14.84 4.32 14.17
C PRO A 28 13.40 4.72 13.83
N GLY A 29 12.55 3.72 13.55
CA GLY A 29 11.14 3.92 13.19
C GLY A 29 10.85 4.26 11.73
N ALA A 30 11.87 4.52 10.89
CA ALA A 30 11.66 4.83 9.47
C ALA A 30 10.98 3.67 8.71
N PHE A 31 11.25 2.42 9.11
CA PHE A 31 10.64 1.23 8.50
C PHE A 31 9.20 0.95 8.95
N ASP A 32 8.78 1.49 10.09
CA ASP A 32 7.53 1.05 10.74
C ASP A 32 6.30 1.30 9.86
N ARG A 33 6.29 2.44 9.18
CA ARG A 33 5.24 2.82 8.23
C ARG A 33 5.15 1.83 7.06
N ASP A 34 6.27 1.43 6.49
CA ASP A 34 6.33 0.48 5.38
C ASP A 34 5.86 -0.91 5.81
N ILE A 35 6.26 -1.34 7.01
CA ILE A 35 5.80 -2.60 7.59
C ILE A 35 4.30 -2.58 7.84
N GLN A 36 3.75 -1.49 8.37
CA GLN A 36 2.30 -1.33 8.55
C GLN A 36 1.55 -1.39 7.22
N MET A 37 2.05 -0.68 6.19
CA MET A 37 1.48 -0.72 4.85
C MET A 37 1.60 -2.10 4.20
N ALA A 38 2.69 -2.83 4.43
CA ALA A 38 2.88 -4.19 3.93
C ALA A 38 1.92 -5.20 4.59
N LYS A 39 1.70 -5.08 5.90
CA LYS A 39 0.70 -5.88 6.62
C LYS A 39 -0.71 -5.61 6.11
N ALA A 40 -1.08 -4.34 5.95
CA ALA A 40 -2.37 -3.95 5.36
C ALA A 40 -2.56 -4.53 3.95
N ARG A 41 -1.51 -4.49 3.11
CA ARG A 41 -1.50 -5.13 1.77
C ARG A 41 -1.73 -6.63 1.84
N ALA A 42 -1.06 -7.34 2.75
CA ALA A 42 -1.24 -8.78 2.93
C ALA A 42 -2.66 -9.14 3.38
N GLU A 43 -3.30 -8.26 4.14
CA GLU A 43 -4.68 -8.39 4.63
C GLU A 43 -5.73 -7.85 3.64
N LEU A 44 -5.31 -7.33 2.48
CA LEU A 44 -6.18 -6.62 1.53
C LEU A 44 -7.00 -5.49 2.21
N ASP A 45 -6.46 -4.91 3.27
CA ASP A 45 -7.06 -3.77 3.97
C ASP A 45 -6.71 -2.47 3.24
N TRP A 46 -7.54 -2.15 2.25
CA TRP A 46 -7.37 -0.98 1.39
C TRP A 46 -7.43 0.34 2.16
N LYS A 47 -8.28 0.41 3.18
CA LYS A 47 -8.43 1.62 4.00
C LYS A 47 -7.15 1.90 4.76
N LYS A 48 -6.64 0.91 5.48
CA LYS A 48 -5.40 1.03 6.25
C LYS A 48 -4.19 1.22 5.34
N GLN A 49 -4.16 0.58 4.18
CA GLN A 49 -3.10 0.82 3.19
C GLN A 49 -3.09 2.28 2.71
N ALA A 50 -4.27 2.88 2.45
CA ALA A 50 -4.38 4.27 2.07
C ALA A 50 -3.92 5.21 3.21
N GLU A 51 -4.32 4.95 4.45
CA GLU A 51 -3.88 5.70 5.64
C GLU A 51 -2.36 5.67 5.82
N CYS A 52 -1.71 4.54 5.52
CA CYS A 52 -0.26 4.44 5.56
C CYS A 52 0.44 5.09 4.35
N SER A 53 -0.25 5.43 3.26
CA SER A 53 0.37 5.94 2.04
C SER A 53 0.76 7.42 2.12
N VAL A 54 1.67 7.87 1.25
CA VAL A 54 2.13 9.27 1.20
C VAL A 54 1.07 10.25 0.67
N ASP A 55 0.14 9.75 -0.15
CA ASP A 55 -0.98 10.51 -0.73
C ASP A 55 -2.25 9.64 -0.70
N PRO A 56 -2.97 9.61 0.44
CA PRO A 56 -4.17 8.80 0.61
C PRO A 56 -5.27 9.13 -0.41
N ASP A 57 -5.40 10.41 -0.77
CA ASP A 57 -6.41 10.86 -1.73
C ASP A 57 -6.19 10.22 -3.10
N ARG A 58 -4.93 10.17 -3.56
CA ARG A 58 -4.59 9.51 -4.82
C ARG A 58 -4.84 8.00 -4.76
N VAL A 59 -4.51 7.35 -3.64
CA VAL A 59 -4.79 5.92 -3.46
C VAL A 59 -6.29 5.65 -3.51
N ASN A 60 -7.09 6.46 -2.82
CA ASN A 60 -8.54 6.32 -2.79
C ASN A 60 -9.18 6.60 -4.16
N ALA A 61 -8.69 7.60 -4.89
CA ALA A 61 -9.15 7.89 -6.26
C ALA A 61 -8.90 6.70 -7.19
N ILE A 62 -7.70 6.12 -7.17
CA ILE A 62 -7.37 4.94 -7.99
C ILE A 62 -8.22 3.74 -7.55
N ARG A 63 -8.33 3.48 -6.24
CA ARG A 63 -9.04 2.32 -5.69
C ARG A 63 -10.55 2.39 -5.91
N GLY A 64 -11.13 3.59 -5.89
CA GLY A 64 -12.57 3.82 -6.06
C GLY A 64 -13.13 3.39 -7.40
N HIS A 65 -12.27 3.20 -8.41
CA HIS A 65 -12.65 2.68 -9.73
C HIS A 65 -12.63 1.15 -9.83
N ILE A 66 -12.16 0.44 -8.80
CA ILE A 66 -12.02 -1.02 -8.79
C ILE A 66 -13.13 -1.61 -7.91
N GLN A 67 -13.86 -2.60 -8.40
CA GLN A 67 -14.95 -3.23 -7.64
C GLN A 67 -14.53 -4.55 -6.97
N ASP A 68 -13.47 -5.19 -7.47
CA ASP A 68 -12.96 -6.44 -6.91
C ASP A 68 -12.33 -6.26 -5.53
N ASP A 69 -12.21 -7.36 -4.78
CA ASP A 69 -11.48 -7.41 -3.50
C ASP A 69 -9.97 -7.14 -3.67
N THR A 70 -9.45 -7.31 -4.88
CA THR A 70 -8.03 -7.20 -5.25
C THR A 70 -7.76 -5.88 -5.99
N CYS A 71 -6.51 -5.62 -6.39
CA CYS A 71 -6.12 -4.36 -7.05
C CYS A 71 -6.56 -4.21 -8.52
N GLY A 72 -7.29 -5.17 -9.08
CA GLY A 72 -7.69 -5.15 -10.50
C GLY A 72 -6.57 -5.50 -11.50
N MET A 73 -5.30 -5.58 -11.08
CA MET A 73 -4.20 -5.92 -12.00
C MET A 73 -4.16 -7.40 -12.39
N CYS A 74 -4.29 -8.31 -11.41
CA CYS A 74 -4.19 -9.76 -11.64
C CYS A 74 -5.56 -10.47 -11.62
N GLY A 75 -6.64 -9.76 -11.26
CA GLY A 75 -7.98 -10.30 -11.11
C GLY A 75 -8.03 -11.53 -10.18
N SER A 76 -8.55 -12.64 -10.71
CA SER A 76 -8.69 -13.92 -10.02
C SER A 76 -7.35 -14.60 -9.67
N PHE A 77 -6.25 -14.24 -10.34
CA PHE A 77 -4.92 -14.80 -10.11
C PHE A 77 -4.07 -13.94 -9.15
N CYS A 78 -4.71 -13.24 -8.22
CA CYS A 78 -4.02 -12.41 -7.25
C CYS A 78 -3.14 -13.26 -6.31
N ALA A 79 -1.82 -13.12 -6.44
CA ALA A 79 -0.86 -13.85 -5.63
C ALA A 79 -1.05 -13.63 -4.12
N ILE A 80 -1.33 -12.40 -3.68
CA ILE A 80 -1.54 -12.08 -2.26
C ILE A 80 -2.75 -12.85 -1.71
N LYS A 81 -3.88 -12.83 -2.43
CA LYS A 81 -5.10 -13.54 -2.04
C LYS A 81 -4.85 -15.04 -1.95
N MET A 82 -4.21 -15.62 -2.98
CA MET A 82 -3.91 -17.05 -3.03
C MET A 82 -2.99 -17.49 -1.89
N VAL A 83 -1.90 -16.75 -1.63
CA VAL A 83 -0.96 -17.06 -0.54
C VAL A 83 -1.66 -16.96 0.81
N ARG A 84 -2.45 -15.91 1.04
CA ARG A 84 -3.22 -15.72 2.27
C ARG A 84 -4.17 -16.88 2.53
N GLU A 85 -4.96 -17.28 1.54
CA GLU A 85 -5.89 -18.40 1.67
C GLU A 85 -5.16 -19.72 2.01
N ARG A 86 -3.98 -19.94 1.43
CA ARG A 86 -3.17 -21.13 1.70
C ARG A 86 -2.59 -21.11 3.12
N LEU A 87 -2.08 -19.97 3.57
CA LEU A 87 -1.57 -19.81 4.94
C LEU A 87 -2.68 -19.97 5.98
N GLN A 88 -3.86 -19.38 5.75
CA GLN A 88 -5.02 -19.54 6.64
C GLN A 88 -5.49 -20.99 6.75
N LYS A 89 -5.50 -21.73 5.63
CA LYS A 89 -5.80 -23.17 5.62
C LYS A 89 -4.77 -23.98 6.41
N ALA A 90 -3.48 -23.66 6.28
CA ALA A 90 -2.42 -24.33 7.06
C ALA A 90 -2.53 -24.05 8.57
N GLU A 91 -2.99 -22.85 8.95
CA GLU A 91 -3.23 -22.46 10.35
C GLU A 91 -4.57 -22.96 10.93
N GLY A 92 -5.37 -23.71 10.15
CA GLY A 92 -6.68 -24.20 10.57
C GLY A 92 -7.76 -23.12 10.73
N LYS A 93 -7.52 -21.89 10.25
CA LYS A 93 -8.49 -20.81 10.25
C LYS A 93 -9.43 -21.00 9.05
N ARG A 94 -10.73 -21.24 9.31
CA ARG A 94 -11.76 -21.34 8.26
C ARG A 94 -11.79 -20.02 7.49
N SER A 95 -11.48 -20.08 6.19
CA SER A 95 -11.73 -18.99 5.24
C SER A 95 -13.23 -18.69 5.29
N LYS A 96 -13.58 -17.47 5.66
CA LYS A 96 -14.97 -16.99 5.71
C LYS A 96 -15.42 -16.61 4.30
#